data_AF-A0A1Y2E960-F1
#
_entry.id   AF-A0A1Y2E960-F1
#
_cell.length_a   1.000
_cell.length_b   1.000
_cell.length_c   1.000
_cell.angle_alpha   90.00
_cell.angle_beta   90.00
_cell.angle_gamma   90.00
#
_symmetry.space_group_name_H-M   'P 1'
#
loop_
_entity.id
_entity.type
_entity.pdbx_description
1 polymer ?
#
loop_
_entity_poly.entity_id
_entity_poly.type
_entity_poly.pdbx_seq_one_letter_code
_entity_poly.pdbx_strand_id
1 'polypeptide(L)'
;MLKLALFAALCAVCYKTNPDEESFKKYMEEKRKEKTNTTNSKVLNSVNNAISQVVAPLPNYTYNNYSICSLCSVDNGPKFIGFCNSWIPIGGVKNSDNSGSSSSSGPSSSQGLSSAEIEKELEGYVISGNKEKAQKNYKEAGKLYVKAAQGYEKQNNTNEAAINYENAFKVYQSDENYARAYENARASANLFANNERTISRAARLYESMAQISKAQKNLKSSFENYTSAVELYNKIENNNSTMQTRIDQADLAAEMGDDYTEKAIELFEDIAKRSANEPLLKYNVTSALGKASLLQLNKSVNKNNFDDFSATLDKYIDAYPVFADSAEYDLCHDVDIAITIDNVDAVKDLCTKYKQTHNISEWQSTIIDKVIKYAEKKAKSIL
;
A
#
# COMPACT_ATOMS: atom_id res chain seq x y z
N MET A 1 -6.31 -23.25 38.50
CA MET A 1 -5.83 -22.46 39.64
C MET A 1 -5.26 -21.11 39.20
N LEU A 2 -4.15 -21.06 38.44
CA LEU A 2 -3.49 -19.80 38.04
C LEU A 2 -4.37 -18.84 37.20
N LYS A 3 -5.13 -19.35 36.22
CA LYS A 3 -6.05 -18.54 35.40
C LYS A 3 -7.20 -17.92 36.20
N LEU A 4 -7.69 -18.63 37.22
CA LEU A 4 -8.76 -18.16 38.10
C LEU A 4 -8.24 -17.06 39.04
N ALA A 5 -7.02 -17.22 39.54
CA ALA A 5 -6.34 -16.22 40.37
C ALA A 5 -6.01 -14.94 39.58
N LEU A 6 -5.55 -15.06 38.33
CA LEU A 6 -5.34 -13.93 37.42
C LEU A 6 -6.64 -13.19 37.11
N PHE A 7 -7.73 -13.92 36.86
CA PHE A 7 -9.05 -13.33 36.63
C PHE A 7 -9.57 -12.59 37.88
N ALA A 8 -9.45 -13.20 39.06
CA ALA A 8 -9.83 -12.57 40.32
C ALA A 8 -8.98 -11.31 40.63
N ALA A 9 -7.67 -11.35 40.34
CA ALA A 9 -6.80 -10.18 40.47
C ALA A 9 -7.19 -9.06 39.48
N LEU A 10 -7.54 -9.41 38.24
CA LEU A 10 -8.02 -8.46 37.25
C LEU A 10 -9.35 -7.82 37.68
N CYS A 11 -10.31 -8.61 38.16
CA CYS A 11 -11.57 -8.09 38.71
C CYS A 11 -11.36 -7.20 39.93
N ALA A 12 -10.42 -7.53 40.82
CA ALA A 12 -10.08 -6.70 41.97
C ALA A 12 -9.42 -5.36 41.55
N VAL A 13 -8.58 -5.37 40.51
CA VAL A 13 -8.01 -4.14 39.93
C VAL A 13 -9.10 -3.32 39.26
N CYS A 14 -10.00 -3.93 38.48
CA CYS A 14 -11.12 -3.24 37.84
C CYS A 14 -12.10 -2.65 38.87
N TYR A 15 -12.33 -3.33 40.00
CA TYR A 15 -13.14 -2.81 41.10
C TYR A 15 -12.50 -1.59 41.76
N LYS A 16 -11.18 -1.62 42.00
CA LYS A 16 -10.45 -0.50 42.62
C LYS A 16 -10.19 0.68 41.68
N THR A 17 -10.16 0.44 40.39
CA THR A 17 -9.90 1.45 39.34
C THR A 17 -11.15 1.75 38.51
N ASN A 18 -12.34 1.47 39.07
CA ASN A 18 -13.59 1.80 38.40
C ASN A 18 -13.78 3.32 38.42
N PRO A 19 -13.87 3.99 37.25
CA PRO A 19 -14.03 5.43 37.21
C PRO A 19 -15.37 5.88 37.80
N ASP A 20 -15.33 6.96 38.58
CA ASP A 20 -16.47 7.57 39.24
C ASP A 20 -17.12 8.69 38.40
N GLU A 21 -18.25 9.23 38.87
CA GLU A 21 -18.97 10.30 38.18
C GLU A 21 -18.10 11.57 38.01
N GLU A 22 -17.24 11.89 38.98
CA GLU A 22 -16.31 13.03 38.90
C GLU A 22 -15.26 12.85 37.81
N SER A 23 -14.69 11.65 37.66
CA SER A 23 -13.77 11.33 36.56
C SER A 23 -14.43 11.45 35.19
N PHE A 24 -15.74 11.16 35.09
CA PHE A 24 -16.50 11.35 33.86
C PHE A 24 -16.68 12.84 33.53
N LYS A 25 -17.03 13.66 34.52
CA LYS A 25 -17.11 15.13 34.37
C LYS A 25 -15.77 15.68 33.86
N LYS A 26 -14.66 15.28 34.49
CA LYS A 26 -13.31 15.71 34.11
C LYS A 26 -12.93 15.27 32.70
N TYR A 27 -13.24 14.03 32.32
CA TYR A 27 -13.04 13.52 30.96
C TYR A 27 -13.78 14.35 29.91
N MET A 28 -15.05 14.70 30.17
CA MET A 28 -15.85 15.55 29.28
C MET A 28 -15.32 16.98 29.17
N GLU A 29 -14.79 17.54 30.26
CA GLU A 29 -14.15 18.87 30.28
C GLU A 29 -12.81 18.90 29.55
N GLU A 30 -11.97 17.87 29.70
CA GLU A 30 -10.70 17.73 28.99
C GLU A 30 -10.91 17.58 27.47
N LYS A 31 -11.90 16.76 27.06
CA LYS A 31 -12.28 16.64 25.63
C LYS A 31 -12.82 17.93 25.03
N ARG A 32 -13.44 18.81 25.83
CA ARG A 32 -13.81 20.17 25.39
C ARG A 32 -12.58 21.04 25.12
N LYS A 33 -11.55 20.96 25.97
CA LYS A 33 -10.30 21.74 25.83
C LYS A 33 -9.43 21.27 24.66
N GLU A 34 -9.43 19.98 24.33
CA GLU A 34 -8.70 19.46 23.14
C GLU A 34 -9.24 20.04 21.81
N LYS A 35 -10.51 20.45 21.75
CA LYS A 35 -11.16 20.95 20.51
C LYS A 35 -10.62 22.30 20.02
N THR A 36 -9.91 23.07 20.85
CA THR A 36 -9.32 24.36 20.41
C THR A 36 -8.02 24.18 19.63
N ASN A 37 -7.40 22.99 19.63
CA ASN A 37 -6.13 22.73 18.92
C ASN A 37 -6.14 21.39 18.15
N THR A 38 -6.64 21.43 16.90
CA THR A 38 -6.30 20.53 15.76
C THR A 38 -6.87 19.08 15.65
N THR A 39 -7.40 18.80 14.44
CA THR A 39 -7.42 17.57 13.59
C THR A 39 -8.55 16.50 13.61
N ASN A 40 -9.21 16.42 12.46
CA ASN A 40 -9.71 15.29 11.63
C ASN A 40 -9.81 13.85 12.20
N SER A 41 -11.02 13.44 12.58
CA SER A 41 -11.56 12.10 12.25
C SER A 41 -13.10 12.12 12.25
N LYS A 42 -13.74 11.40 11.30
CA LYS A 42 -15.21 11.40 11.13
C LYS A 42 -15.96 10.71 12.28
N VAL A 43 -15.37 9.75 12.98
CA VAL A 43 -16.00 9.06 14.13
C VAL A 43 -16.14 9.99 15.34
N LEU A 44 -15.24 10.98 15.47
CA LEU A 44 -15.33 12.01 16.52
C LEU A 44 -16.32 13.13 16.18
N ASN A 45 -16.73 13.32 14.93
CA ASN A 45 -17.61 14.42 14.53
C ASN A 45 -19.05 14.30 15.08
N SER A 46 -19.56 13.08 15.23
CA SER A 46 -20.87 12.83 15.86
C SER A 46 -20.89 13.18 17.35
N VAL A 47 -19.80 12.89 18.08
CA VAL A 47 -19.63 13.26 19.49
C VAL A 47 -19.33 14.77 19.64
N ASN A 48 -18.59 15.33 18.68
CA ASN A 48 -18.17 16.73 18.69
C ASN A 48 -19.29 17.73 18.42
N ASN A 49 -20.33 17.35 17.68
CA ASN A 49 -21.51 18.20 17.42
C ASN A 49 -22.51 18.22 18.59
N ALA A 50 -22.52 17.18 19.42
CA ALA A 50 -23.38 17.15 20.62
C ALA A 50 -22.84 18.01 21.78
N ILE A 51 -21.54 18.34 21.76
CA ILE A 51 -20.85 19.07 22.85
C ILE A 51 -20.55 20.53 22.47
N SER A 52 -20.87 20.95 21.25
CA SER A 52 -20.60 22.31 20.76
C SER A 52 -21.73 23.30 21.03
N GLN A 53 -21.76 23.88 22.23
CA GLN A 53 -22.21 25.26 22.43
C GLN A 53 -21.35 25.90 23.53
N VAL A 54 -20.68 27.01 23.18
CA VAL A 54 -19.60 27.64 23.96
C VAL A 54 -20.06 28.27 25.30
N VAL A 55 -21.36 28.22 25.65
CA VAL A 55 -21.88 28.70 26.95
C VAL A 55 -23.07 27.85 27.44
N ALA A 56 -23.10 26.54 27.18
CA ALA A 56 -24.15 25.65 27.69
C ALA A 56 -23.64 24.82 28.89
N PRO A 57 -24.47 24.61 29.94
CA PRO A 57 -24.14 23.66 31.02
C PRO A 57 -23.83 22.27 30.45
N LEU A 58 -23.05 21.46 31.17
CA LEU A 58 -22.82 20.06 30.77
C LEU A 58 -24.19 19.41 30.47
N PRO A 59 -24.34 18.70 29.34
CA PRO A 59 -25.60 18.04 29.03
C PRO A 59 -25.94 17.09 30.18
N ASN A 60 -27.22 16.99 30.52
CA ASN A 60 -27.66 16.04 31.52
C ASN A 60 -27.24 14.62 31.11
N TYR A 61 -26.76 13.84 32.07
CA TYR A 61 -26.38 12.45 31.86
C TYR A 61 -26.81 11.60 33.04
N THR A 62 -26.98 10.31 32.78
CA THR A 62 -27.27 9.29 33.78
C THR A 62 -26.02 8.46 34.02
N TYR A 63 -25.60 8.37 35.28
CA TYR A 63 -24.47 7.56 35.73
C TYR A 63 -24.98 6.27 36.39
N ASN A 64 -24.55 5.13 35.87
CA ASN A 64 -24.84 3.82 36.44
C ASN A 64 -23.53 3.13 36.84
N ASN A 65 -23.36 2.87 38.13
CA ASN A 65 -22.18 2.20 38.66
C ASN A 65 -22.41 0.67 38.68
N TYR A 66 -21.53 -0.10 38.04
CA TYR A 66 -21.51 -1.55 38.12
C TYR A 66 -20.22 -2.03 38.80
N SER A 67 -20.17 -3.27 39.26
CA SER A 67 -19.06 -3.78 40.07
C SER A 67 -17.69 -3.78 39.38
N ILE A 68 -17.62 -3.68 38.05
CA ILE A 68 -16.37 -3.75 37.28
C ILE A 68 -16.27 -2.67 36.20
N CYS A 69 -17.30 -1.85 36.04
CA CYS A 69 -17.37 -0.80 35.03
C CYS A 69 -18.42 0.23 35.44
N SER A 70 -18.32 1.41 34.85
CA SER A 70 -19.31 2.47 34.98
C SER A 70 -19.93 2.74 33.63
N LEU A 71 -21.23 3.01 33.57
CA LEU A 71 -21.92 3.36 32.33
C LEU A 71 -22.53 4.75 32.46
N CYS A 72 -22.12 5.66 31.57
CA CYS A 72 -22.71 6.98 31.45
C CYS A 72 -23.53 7.06 30.16
N SER A 73 -24.76 7.56 30.24
CA SER A 73 -25.55 7.89 29.05
C SER A 73 -25.86 9.38 29.06
N VAL A 74 -25.38 10.11 28.05
CA VAL A 74 -25.72 11.53 27.86
C VAL A 74 -27.10 11.62 27.22
N ASP A 75 -27.95 12.52 27.72
CA ASP A 75 -29.30 12.73 27.18
C ASP A 75 -29.21 13.12 25.69
N ASN A 76 -29.91 12.37 24.83
CA ASN A 76 -29.86 12.49 23.37
C ASN A 76 -28.44 12.38 22.77
N GLY A 77 -27.51 11.74 23.47
CA GLY A 77 -26.10 11.66 23.10
C GLY A 77 -25.51 10.25 23.18
N PRO A 78 -24.19 10.14 22.95
CA PRO A 78 -23.48 8.87 23.03
C PRO A 78 -23.48 8.30 24.44
N LYS A 79 -23.34 6.97 24.53
CA LYS A 79 -23.08 6.28 25.80
C LYS A 79 -21.58 6.08 25.98
N PHE A 80 -21.13 5.98 27.22
CA PHE A 80 -19.74 5.79 27.58
C PHE A 80 -19.63 4.65 28.58
N ILE A 81 -18.62 3.80 28.39
CA ILE A 81 -18.18 2.85 29.41
C ILE A 81 -16.90 3.34 30.05
N GLY A 82 -16.90 3.30 31.37
CA GLY A 82 -15.76 3.55 32.21
C GLY A 82 -15.19 2.21 32.68
N PHE A 83 -13.90 1.98 32.45
CA PHE A 83 -13.17 0.87 33.06
C PHE A 83 -11.70 1.27 33.21
N CYS A 84 -11.03 0.83 34.28
CA CYS A 84 -9.61 1.09 34.52
C CYS A 84 -9.22 2.58 34.38
N ASN A 85 -9.93 3.48 35.08
CA ASN A 85 -9.76 4.94 35.01
C ASN A 85 -9.86 5.57 33.60
N SER A 86 -10.46 4.88 32.64
CA SER A 86 -10.60 5.35 31.26
C SER A 86 -12.06 5.34 30.83
N TRP A 87 -12.46 6.34 30.05
CA TRP A 87 -13.80 6.45 29.48
C TRP A 87 -13.74 6.22 27.96
N ILE A 88 -14.54 5.27 27.47
CA ILE A 88 -14.61 4.91 26.05
C ILE A 88 -16.05 5.08 25.55
N PRO A 89 -16.27 5.79 24.43
CA PRO A 89 -17.60 5.92 23.84
C PRO A 89 -18.05 4.57 23.28
N ILE A 90 -19.25 4.13 23.68
CA ILE A 90 -19.98 3.02 23.10
C ILE A 90 -21.22 3.63 22.42
N GLY A 91 -21.26 3.60 21.10
CA GLY A 91 -22.28 4.31 20.31
C GLY A 91 -23.73 4.13 20.79
N GLY A 92 -24.53 5.19 20.59
CA GLY A 92 -25.97 5.20 20.85
C GLY A 92 -26.63 6.40 20.16
N VAL A 93 -27.29 6.15 19.03
CA VAL A 93 -28.35 7.02 18.50
C VAL A 93 -29.65 6.30 18.84
N LYS A 94 -30.60 6.96 19.51
CA LYS A 94 -31.94 6.41 19.69
C LYS A 94 -32.92 7.05 18.71
N ASN A 95 -33.67 6.15 18.07
CA ASN A 95 -34.91 6.37 17.34
C ASN A 95 -35.87 7.25 18.17
N SER A 96 -36.50 8.24 17.53
CA SER A 96 -37.74 8.80 18.07
C SER A 96 -38.90 7.93 17.62
N ASP A 97 -39.60 7.39 18.60
CA ASP A 97 -40.95 6.85 18.46
C ASP A 97 -41.86 7.90 17.81
N ASN A 98 -42.59 7.51 16.77
CA ASN A 98 -43.82 8.22 16.39
C ASN A 98 -44.95 7.19 16.30
N SER A 99 -45.62 6.99 17.42
CA SER A 99 -46.92 6.35 17.48
C SER A 99 -47.97 7.39 17.12
N GLY A 100 -48.38 7.37 15.85
CA GLY A 100 -49.42 8.22 15.30
C GLY A 100 -50.14 7.48 14.18
N SER A 101 -51.28 6.92 14.52
CA SER A 101 -52.26 6.26 13.66
C SER A 101 -52.61 7.02 12.38
N SER A 102 -52.62 6.34 11.24
CA SER A 102 -53.79 6.28 10.35
C SER A 102 -53.57 5.28 9.21
N SER A 103 -54.61 4.49 8.98
CA SER A 103 -54.81 3.57 7.87
C SER A 103 -55.07 4.33 6.56
N SER A 104 -54.50 3.87 5.45
CA SER A 104 -55.26 3.56 4.24
C SER A 104 -54.35 3.09 3.09
N SER A 105 -54.82 2.05 2.45
CA SER A 105 -54.34 1.37 1.26
C SER A 105 -54.49 2.22 -0.01
N GLY A 106 -53.46 2.21 -0.87
CA GLY A 106 -53.55 2.69 -2.26
C GLY A 106 -52.18 2.77 -2.95
N PRO A 107 -52.00 2.27 -4.19
CA PRO A 107 -50.68 2.10 -4.81
C PRO A 107 -50.32 3.30 -5.72
N SER A 108 -49.16 3.93 -5.50
CA SER A 108 -48.47 4.65 -6.59
C SER A 108 -47.12 5.24 -6.17
N SER A 109 -46.21 5.24 -7.13
CA SER A 109 -45.10 6.17 -7.33
C SER A 109 -43.80 5.90 -6.56
N SER A 110 -42.76 5.71 -7.36
CA SER A 110 -41.34 5.76 -7.01
C SER A 110 -40.99 7.08 -6.35
N GLN A 111 -41.11 7.15 -5.03
CA GLN A 111 -40.46 8.20 -4.23
C GLN A 111 -38.98 7.85 -4.16
N GLY A 112 -38.14 8.69 -4.77
CA GLY A 112 -36.70 8.63 -4.57
C GLY A 112 -36.41 8.88 -3.09
N LEU A 113 -35.65 7.97 -2.47
CA LEU A 113 -35.12 8.13 -1.11
C LEU A 113 -34.42 9.49 -1.00
N SER A 114 -34.55 10.15 0.15
CA SER A 114 -33.77 11.36 0.41
C SER A 114 -32.28 11.03 0.46
N SER A 115 -31.40 11.98 0.12
CA SER A 115 -29.95 11.74 0.09
C SER A 115 -29.39 11.21 1.41
N ALA A 116 -29.97 11.64 2.54
CA ALA A 116 -29.60 11.19 3.88
C ALA A 116 -30.02 9.73 4.16
N GLU A 117 -31.18 9.29 3.64
CA GLU A 117 -31.61 7.89 3.77
C GLU A 117 -30.74 6.97 2.92
N ILE A 118 -30.37 7.41 1.71
CA ILE A 118 -29.42 6.68 0.86
C ILE A 118 -28.08 6.54 1.57
N GLU A 119 -27.51 7.63 2.11
CA GLU A 119 -26.23 7.60 2.80
C GLU A 119 -26.25 6.63 4.00
N LYS A 120 -27.32 6.65 4.80
CA LYS A 120 -27.51 5.71 5.91
C LYS A 120 -27.58 4.26 5.46
N GLU A 121 -28.23 3.97 4.33
CA GLU A 121 -28.25 2.63 3.75
C GLU A 121 -26.84 2.18 3.32
N LEU A 122 -26.09 3.07 2.66
CA LEU A 122 -24.72 2.79 2.22
C LEU A 122 -23.78 2.52 3.39
N GLU A 123 -23.86 3.33 4.45
CA GLU A 123 -23.14 3.08 5.71
C GLU A 123 -23.53 1.72 6.31
N GLY A 124 -24.81 1.33 6.23
CA GLY A 124 -25.30 0.02 6.63
C GLY A 124 -24.61 -1.14 5.90
N TYR A 125 -24.36 -1.01 4.60
CA TYR A 125 -23.58 -1.99 3.84
C TYR A 125 -22.12 -2.06 4.32
N VAL A 126 -21.48 -0.91 4.59
CA VAL A 126 -20.09 -0.88 5.10
C VAL A 126 -19.99 -1.55 6.47
N ILE A 127 -20.91 -1.26 7.39
CA ILE A 127 -20.96 -1.87 8.73
C ILE A 127 -21.15 -3.39 8.60
N SER A 128 -22.06 -3.83 7.74
CA SER A 128 -22.30 -5.25 7.50
C SER A 128 -21.06 -5.92 6.88
N GLY A 129 -20.41 -5.28 5.91
CA GLY A 129 -19.16 -5.76 5.32
C GLY A 129 -18.04 -5.91 6.34
N ASN A 130 -17.91 -4.97 7.28
CA ASN A 130 -16.95 -5.06 8.38
C ASN A 130 -17.25 -6.26 9.32
N LYS A 131 -18.53 -6.56 9.58
CA LYS A 131 -18.93 -7.73 10.37
C LYS A 131 -18.58 -9.04 9.64
N GLU A 132 -18.90 -9.14 8.35
CA GLU A 132 -18.55 -10.32 7.53
C GLU A 132 -17.03 -10.51 7.46
N LYS A 133 -16.27 -9.42 7.28
CA LYS A 133 -14.80 -9.44 7.30
C LYS A 133 -14.27 -9.97 8.63
N ALA A 134 -14.84 -9.55 9.77
CA ALA A 134 -14.44 -10.02 11.09
C ALA A 134 -14.71 -11.53 11.27
N GLN A 135 -15.72 -12.06 10.59
CA GLN A 135 -16.06 -13.48 10.54
C GLN A 135 -15.26 -14.26 9.48
N LYS A 136 -14.34 -13.59 8.75
CA LYS A 136 -13.58 -14.15 7.61
C LYS A 136 -14.44 -14.58 6.43
N ASN A 137 -15.68 -14.09 6.34
CA ASN A 137 -16.55 -14.26 5.17
C ASN A 137 -16.17 -13.25 4.08
N TYR A 138 -14.95 -13.37 3.53
CA TYR A 138 -14.37 -12.35 2.65
C TYR A 138 -15.18 -12.11 1.38
N LYS A 139 -15.76 -13.16 0.78
CA LYS A 139 -16.61 -13.07 -0.39
C LYS A 139 -17.86 -12.21 -0.17
N GLU A 140 -18.56 -12.39 0.95
CA GLU A 140 -19.76 -11.60 1.27
C GLU A 140 -19.38 -10.18 1.70
N ALA A 141 -18.30 -10.01 2.47
CA ALA A 141 -17.76 -8.70 2.80
C ALA A 141 -17.44 -7.88 1.53
N GLY A 142 -16.78 -8.51 0.55
CA GLY A 142 -16.43 -7.87 -0.73
C GLY A 142 -17.66 -7.42 -1.51
N LYS A 143 -18.72 -8.23 -1.58
CA LYS A 143 -19.98 -7.84 -2.22
C LYS A 143 -20.63 -6.63 -1.54
N LEU A 144 -20.63 -6.59 -0.22
CA LEU A 144 -21.20 -5.49 0.56
C LEU A 144 -20.42 -4.19 0.35
N TYR A 145 -19.08 -4.25 0.35
CA TYR A 145 -18.26 -3.07 0.04
C TYR A 145 -18.45 -2.58 -1.39
N VAL A 146 -18.56 -3.48 -2.39
CA VAL A 146 -18.86 -3.09 -3.78
C VAL A 146 -20.20 -2.40 -3.89
N LYS A 147 -21.24 -2.92 -3.22
CA LYS A 147 -22.57 -2.27 -3.19
C LYS A 147 -22.50 -0.87 -2.58
N ALA A 148 -21.80 -0.73 -1.46
CA ALA A 148 -21.58 0.58 -0.85
C ALA A 148 -20.85 1.53 -1.80
N ALA A 149 -19.76 1.07 -2.43
CA ALA A 149 -18.95 1.86 -3.35
C ALA A 149 -19.76 2.38 -4.55
N GLN A 150 -20.49 1.50 -5.22
CA GLN A 150 -21.37 1.87 -6.35
C GLN A 150 -22.46 2.86 -5.95
N GLY A 151 -22.97 2.75 -4.72
CA GLY A 151 -23.93 3.71 -4.19
C GLY A 151 -23.30 5.08 -3.94
N TYR A 152 -22.11 5.13 -3.35
CA TYR A 152 -21.39 6.40 -3.13
C TYR A 152 -21.00 7.08 -4.46
N GLU A 153 -20.67 6.30 -5.51
CA GLU A 153 -20.45 6.86 -6.86
C GLU A 153 -21.71 7.54 -7.40
N LYS A 154 -22.88 6.91 -7.26
CA LYS A 154 -24.16 7.50 -7.68
C LYS A 154 -24.49 8.79 -6.92
N GLN A 155 -24.03 8.91 -5.68
CA GLN A 155 -24.15 10.13 -4.87
C GLN A 155 -23.03 11.15 -5.15
N ASN A 156 -22.16 10.91 -6.13
CA ASN A 156 -20.98 11.72 -6.44
C ASN A 156 -20.01 11.87 -5.25
N ASN A 157 -20.05 10.96 -4.28
CA ASN A 157 -19.09 10.89 -3.19
C ASN A 157 -17.91 9.99 -3.58
N THR A 158 -17.03 10.52 -4.43
CA THR A 158 -15.92 9.78 -5.04
C THR A 158 -14.91 9.26 -4.04
N ASN A 159 -14.63 10.01 -2.97
CA ASN A 159 -13.69 9.60 -1.93
C ASN A 159 -14.21 8.36 -1.17
N GLU A 160 -15.49 8.35 -0.80
CA GLU A 160 -16.09 7.25 -0.05
C GLU A 160 -16.26 6.02 -0.95
N ALA A 161 -16.60 6.22 -2.22
CA ALA A 161 -16.59 5.16 -3.21
C ALA A 161 -15.20 4.50 -3.33
N ALA A 162 -14.15 5.30 -3.51
CA ALA A 162 -12.78 4.81 -3.64
C ALA A 162 -12.32 4.02 -2.42
N ILE A 163 -12.64 4.49 -1.20
CA ILE A 163 -12.34 3.79 0.05
C ILE A 163 -13.03 2.43 0.11
N ASN A 164 -14.30 2.35 -0.30
CA ASN A 164 -15.04 1.09 -0.26
C ASN A 164 -14.59 0.12 -1.34
N TYR A 165 -14.22 0.58 -2.54
CA TYR A 165 -13.54 -0.26 -3.52
C TYR A 165 -12.18 -0.78 -3.01
N GLU A 166 -11.40 0.02 -2.29
CA GLU A 166 -10.16 -0.46 -1.68
C GLU A 166 -10.43 -1.50 -0.57
N ASN A 167 -11.48 -1.33 0.23
CA ASN A 167 -11.88 -2.33 1.22
C ASN A 167 -12.28 -3.65 0.55
N ALA A 168 -13.03 -3.58 -0.56
CA ALA A 168 -13.37 -4.74 -1.39
C ALA A 168 -12.11 -5.41 -1.95
N PHE A 169 -11.16 -4.63 -2.50
CA PHE A 169 -9.87 -5.11 -2.97
C PHE A 169 -9.15 -5.93 -1.88
N LYS A 170 -9.00 -5.38 -0.67
CA LYS A 170 -8.28 -6.05 0.43
C LYS A 170 -8.91 -7.38 0.85
N VAL A 171 -10.24 -7.45 0.91
CA VAL A 171 -10.92 -8.70 1.26
C VAL A 171 -10.87 -9.72 0.13
N TYR A 172 -11.04 -9.32 -1.13
CA TYR A 172 -10.89 -10.25 -2.25
C TYR A 172 -9.45 -10.73 -2.44
N GLN A 173 -8.45 -9.90 -2.11
CA GLN A 173 -7.05 -10.33 -2.06
C GLN A 173 -6.83 -11.37 -0.96
N SER A 174 -7.46 -11.21 0.20
CA SER A 174 -7.41 -12.20 1.31
C SER A 174 -8.16 -13.50 0.99
N ASP A 175 -9.15 -13.45 0.09
CA ASP A 175 -9.92 -14.58 -0.42
C ASP A 175 -9.25 -15.28 -1.62
N GLU A 176 -8.06 -14.81 -2.03
CA GLU A 176 -7.35 -15.24 -3.25
C GLU A 176 -8.18 -15.06 -4.56
N ASN A 177 -9.24 -14.26 -4.52
CA ASN A 177 -10.03 -13.89 -5.67
C ASN A 177 -9.39 -12.71 -6.42
N TYR A 178 -8.25 -12.98 -7.04
CA TYR A 178 -7.40 -11.96 -7.67
C TYR A 178 -8.10 -11.20 -8.79
N ALA A 179 -9.01 -11.82 -9.54
CA ALA A 179 -9.78 -11.13 -10.58
C ALA A 179 -10.65 -10.01 -9.99
N ARG A 180 -11.42 -10.32 -8.93
CA ARG A 180 -12.22 -9.31 -8.22
C ARG A 180 -11.34 -8.30 -7.50
N ALA A 181 -10.24 -8.74 -6.89
CA ALA A 181 -9.30 -7.83 -6.24
C ALA A 181 -8.77 -6.78 -7.23
N TYR A 182 -8.33 -7.23 -8.42
CA TYR A 182 -7.81 -6.37 -9.48
C TYR A 182 -8.86 -5.36 -9.98
N GLU A 183 -10.09 -5.81 -10.27
CA GLU A 183 -11.19 -4.93 -10.68
C GLU A 183 -11.45 -3.81 -9.67
N ASN A 184 -11.53 -4.17 -8.39
CA ASN A 184 -11.80 -3.22 -7.31
C ASN A 184 -10.62 -2.27 -7.05
N ALA A 185 -9.39 -2.78 -7.13
CA ALA A 185 -8.19 -1.94 -7.02
C ALA A 185 -8.14 -0.90 -8.14
N ARG A 186 -8.45 -1.31 -9.38
CA ARG A 186 -8.48 -0.41 -10.54
C ARG A 186 -9.55 0.67 -10.40
N ALA A 187 -10.77 0.29 -9.98
CA ALA A 187 -11.84 1.24 -9.73
C ALA A 187 -11.45 2.26 -8.64
N SER A 188 -10.88 1.79 -7.52
CA SER A 188 -10.39 2.64 -6.45
C SER A 188 -9.26 3.58 -6.90
N ALA A 189 -8.28 3.05 -7.64
CA ALA A 189 -7.13 3.81 -8.12
C ALA A 189 -7.55 4.94 -9.08
N ASN A 190 -8.48 4.67 -9.99
CA ASN A 190 -9.01 5.67 -10.92
C ASN A 190 -9.70 6.83 -10.18
N LEU A 191 -10.48 6.53 -9.13
CA LEU A 191 -11.13 7.55 -8.32
C LEU A 191 -10.12 8.36 -7.50
N PHE A 192 -9.13 7.72 -6.88
CA PHE A 192 -8.10 8.42 -6.10
C PHE A 192 -7.13 9.23 -6.97
N ALA A 193 -6.89 8.83 -8.22
CA ALA A 193 -6.01 9.54 -9.14
C ALA A 193 -6.56 10.92 -9.55
N ASN A 194 -7.88 11.13 -9.44
CA ASN A 194 -8.54 12.40 -9.77
C ASN A 194 -8.41 13.47 -8.67
N ASN A 195 -7.83 13.13 -7.52
CA ASN A 195 -7.67 14.05 -6.39
C ASN A 195 -6.20 14.09 -5.97
N GLU A 196 -5.59 15.28 -6.06
CA GLU A 196 -4.17 15.52 -5.79
C GLU A 196 -3.70 14.97 -4.45
N ARG A 197 -4.55 15.07 -3.40
CA ARG A 197 -4.22 14.59 -2.05
C ARG A 197 -4.17 13.06 -1.96
N THR A 198 -4.78 12.35 -2.90
CA THR A 198 -4.89 10.88 -2.89
C THR A 198 -4.08 10.21 -4.00
N ILE A 199 -3.31 10.95 -4.81
CA ILE A 199 -2.44 10.39 -5.86
C ILE A 199 -1.49 9.32 -5.30
N SER A 200 -0.89 9.56 -4.12
CA SER A 200 -0.01 8.56 -3.46
C SER A 200 -0.75 7.25 -3.16
N ARG A 201 -2.04 7.33 -2.81
CA ARG A 201 -2.88 6.16 -2.52
C ARG A 201 -3.25 5.42 -3.80
N ALA A 202 -3.54 6.14 -4.88
CA ALA A 202 -3.74 5.55 -6.20
C ALA A 202 -2.49 4.80 -6.68
N ALA A 203 -1.29 5.40 -6.52
CA ALA A 203 -0.04 4.77 -6.92
C ALA A 203 0.22 3.46 -6.18
N ARG A 204 -0.02 3.40 -4.86
CA ARG A 204 0.10 2.14 -4.07
C ARG A 204 -0.87 1.05 -4.51
N LEU A 205 -2.04 1.42 -5.02
CA LEU A 205 -2.99 0.45 -5.59
C LEU A 205 -2.46 -0.13 -6.90
N TYR A 206 -1.83 0.69 -7.75
CA TYR A 206 -1.13 0.22 -8.94
C TYR A 206 0.04 -0.71 -8.60
N GLU A 207 0.83 -0.41 -7.56
CA GLU A 207 1.87 -1.33 -7.07
C GLU A 207 1.27 -2.68 -6.63
N SER A 208 0.16 -2.65 -5.89
CA SER A 208 -0.51 -3.88 -5.44
C SER A 208 -1.06 -4.69 -6.61
N MET A 209 -1.62 -4.03 -7.64
CA MET A 209 -2.07 -4.68 -8.88
C MET A 209 -0.89 -5.28 -9.67
N ALA A 210 0.26 -4.59 -9.68
CA ALA A 210 1.47 -5.11 -10.30
C ALA A 210 1.94 -6.39 -9.61
N GLN A 211 2.01 -6.40 -8.28
CA GLN A 211 2.37 -7.58 -7.49
C GLN A 211 1.43 -8.78 -7.74
N ILE A 212 0.11 -8.54 -7.81
CA ILE A 212 -0.86 -9.58 -8.19
C ILE A 212 -0.59 -10.10 -9.60
N SER A 213 -0.34 -9.21 -10.55
CA SER A 213 -0.08 -9.58 -11.94
C SER A 213 1.22 -10.39 -12.07
N LYS A 214 2.28 -10.02 -11.32
CA LYS A 214 3.54 -10.77 -11.27
C LYS A 214 3.33 -12.17 -10.67
N ALA A 215 2.57 -12.29 -9.58
CA ALA A 215 2.23 -13.59 -8.98
C ALA A 215 1.44 -14.50 -9.95
N GLN A 216 0.61 -13.92 -10.82
CA GLN A 216 -0.10 -14.61 -11.89
C GLN A 216 0.75 -14.86 -13.15
N LYS A 217 2.06 -14.57 -13.11
CA LYS A 217 3.01 -14.67 -14.23
C LYS A 217 2.66 -13.80 -15.44
N ASN A 218 1.86 -12.75 -15.23
CA ASN A 218 1.55 -11.75 -16.25
C ASN A 218 2.51 -10.57 -16.12
N LEU A 219 3.75 -10.76 -16.60
CA LEU A 219 4.82 -9.75 -16.48
C LEU A 219 4.47 -8.45 -17.22
N LYS A 220 3.84 -8.55 -18.39
CA LYS A 220 3.43 -7.36 -19.16
C LYS A 220 2.44 -6.49 -18.39
N SER A 221 1.37 -7.08 -17.86
CA SER A 221 0.40 -6.32 -17.06
C SER A 221 1.02 -5.78 -15.78
N SER A 222 1.94 -6.55 -15.16
CA SER A 222 2.70 -6.06 -14.00
C SER A 222 3.55 -4.83 -14.35
N PHE A 223 4.22 -4.83 -15.50
CA PHE A 223 5.06 -3.72 -15.95
C PHE A 223 4.23 -2.46 -16.25
N GLU A 224 3.09 -2.62 -16.92
CA GLU A 224 2.15 -1.53 -17.18
C GLU A 224 1.65 -0.90 -15.87
N ASN A 225 1.29 -1.71 -14.87
CA ASN A 225 0.84 -1.22 -13.57
C ASN A 225 1.95 -0.49 -12.79
N TYR A 226 3.17 -1.03 -12.75
CA TYR A 226 4.32 -0.32 -12.15
C TYR A 226 4.61 1.00 -12.88
N THR A 227 4.48 1.02 -14.21
CA THR A 227 4.63 2.25 -15.01
C THR A 227 3.60 3.30 -14.59
N SER A 228 2.32 2.93 -14.48
CA SER A 228 1.27 3.82 -13.99
C SER A 228 1.53 4.31 -12.56
N ALA A 229 2.06 3.46 -11.67
CA ALA A 229 2.44 3.88 -10.33
C ALA A 229 3.55 4.95 -10.35
N VAL A 230 4.60 4.74 -11.15
CA VAL A 230 5.71 5.70 -11.31
C VAL A 230 5.23 7.02 -11.90
N GLU A 231 4.36 6.98 -12.91
CA GLU A 231 3.75 8.18 -13.49
C GLU A 231 2.94 8.98 -12.47
N LEU A 232 2.17 8.31 -11.62
CA LEU A 232 1.43 8.97 -10.54
C LEU A 232 2.38 9.57 -9.51
N TYR A 233 3.43 8.86 -9.10
CA TYR A 233 4.41 9.39 -8.16
C TYR A 233 5.16 10.62 -8.71
N ASN A 234 5.41 10.69 -10.02
CA ASN A 234 6.00 11.86 -10.68
C ASN A 234 5.13 13.11 -10.62
N LYS A 235 3.80 12.96 -10.46
CA LYS A 235 2.86 14.09 -10.33
C LYS A 235 2.87 14.71 -8.93
N ILE A 236 3.48 14.06 -7.95
CA ILE A 236 3.50 14.53 -6.56
C ILE A 236 4.70 15.45 -6.36
N GLU A 237 4.45 16.73 -6.04
CA GLU A 237 5.50 17.68 -5.70
C GLU A 237 6.29 17.24 -4.45
N ASN A 238 7.61 17.46 -4.46
CA ASN A 238 8.52 17.11 -3.35
C ASN A 238 8.51 15.63 -2.96
N ASN A 239 8.06 14.74 -3.85
CA ASN A 239 8.19 13.31 -3.64
C ASN A 239 9.64 12.90 -3.91
N ASN A 240 10.46 12.86 -2.85
CA ASN A 240 11.83 12.31 -2.86
C ASN A 240 11.88 10.80 -3.10
N SER A 241 10.82 10.26 -3.71
CA SER A 241 10.70 9.05 -4.49
C SER A 241 10.32 7.79 -3.73
N THR A 242 9.56 6.95 -4.45
CA THR A 242 9.51 5.52 -4.21
C THR A 242 10.54 4.84 -5.14
N MET A 243 11.84 5.05 -4.85
CA MET A 243 12.93 4.39 -5.60
C MET A 243 12.66 2.89 -5.79
N GLN A 244 12.10 2.24 -4.76
CA GLN A 244 11.75 0.83 -4.83
C GLN A 244 10.81 0.49 -5.99
N THR A 245 9.78 1.30 -6.25
CA THR A 245 8.83 1.08 -7.36
C THR A 245 9.54 1.11 -8.72
N ARG A 246 10.52 2.01 -8.89
CA ARG A 246 11.30 2.08 -10.14
C ARG A 246 12.23 0.90 -10.28
N ILE A 247 12.87 0.49 -9.18
CA ILE A 247 13.72 -0.70 -9.16
C ILE A 247 12.90 -1.94 -9.55
N ASP A 248 11.72 -2.11 -8.94
CA ASP A 248 10.80 -3.20 -9.28
C ASP A 248 10.37 -3.17 -10.76
N GLN A 249 10.09 -1.97 -11.30
CA GLN A 249 9.76 -1.79 -12.73
C GLN A 249 10.93 -2.18 -13.64
N ALA A 250 12.15 -1.75 -13.30
CA ALA A 250 13.36 -2.02 -14.08
C ALA A 250 13.76 -3.50 -14.03
N ASP A 251 13.72 -4.11 -12.84
CA ASP A 251 13.95 -5.55 -12.67
C ASP A 251 12.92 -6.37 -13.46
N LEU A 252 11.66 -5.96 -13.46
CA LEU A 252 10.63 -6.61 -14.25
C LEU A 252 10.86 -6.48 -15.75
N ALA A 253 11.31 -5.32 -16.24
CA ALA A 253 11.69 -5.16 -17.64
C ALA A 253 12.86 -6.10 -18.02
N ALA A 254 13.84 -6.27 -17.13
CA ALA A 254 14.93 -7.21 -17.33
C ALA A 254 14.45 -8.67 -17.35
N GLU A 255 13.50 -9.04 -16.48
CA GLU A 255 12.86 -10.36 -16.45
C GLU A 255 12.06 -10.68 -17.73
N MET A 256 11.54 -9.66 -18.43
CA MET A 256 10.76 -9.82 -19.67
C MET A 256 11.62 -10.22 -20.88
N GLY A 257 12.95 -10.14 -20.78
CA GLY A 257 13.89 -10.69 -21.76
C GLY A 257 14.40 -9.69 -22.80
N ASP A 258 14.83 -10.20 -23.95
CA ASP A 258 15.65 -9.46 -24.91
C ASP A 258 14.89 -8.27 -25.54
N ASP A 259 13.57 -8.38 -25.76
CA ASP A 259 12.73 -7.30 -26.32
C ASP A 259 12.63 -6.07 -25.40
N TYR A 260 12.80 -6.25 -24.09
CA TYR A 260 12.72 -5.19 -23.07
C TYR A 260 14.10 -4.78 -22.54
N THR A 261 15.18 -5.38 -23.03
CA THR A 261 16.54 -5.14 -22.53
C THR A 261 16.94 -3.66 -22.65
N GLU A 262 16.67 -3.02 -23.79
CA GLU A 262 16.97 -1.59 -23.96
C GLU A 262 16.16 -0.73 -22.98
N LYS A 263 14.90 -1.10 -22.76
CA LYS A 263 14.04 -0.38 -21.82
C LYS A 263 14.51 -0.53 -20.38
N ALA A 264 14.97 -1.72 -20.00
CA ALA A 264 15.52 -1.99 -18.68
C ALA A 264 16.80 -1.17 -18.42
N ILE A 265 17.69 -1.07 -19.41
CA ILE A 265 18.90 -0.22 -19.33
C ILE A 265 18.52 1.24 -19.07
N GLU A 266 17.60 1.81 -19.87
CA GLU A 266 17.11 3.19 -19.67
C GLU A 266 16.57 3.42 -18.25
N LEU A 267 15.80 2.46 -17.72
CA LEU A 267 15.21 2.57 -16.39
C LEU A 267 16.28 2.53 -15.29
N PHE A 268 17.29 1.65 -15.41
CA PHE A 268 18.40 1.61 -14.45
C PHE A 268 19.28 2.85 -14.51
N GLU A 269 19.53 3.40 -15.70
CA GLU A 269 20.23 4.68 -15.85
C GLU A 269 19.46 5.85 -15.22
N ASP A 270 18.12 5.90 -15.39
CA ASP A 270 17.26 6.89 -14.72
C ASP A 270 17.32 6.74 -13.18
N ILE A 271 17.33 5.51 -12.66
CA ILE A 271 17.49 5.24 -11.23
C ILE A 271 18.84 5.74 -10.72
N ALA A 272 19.93 5.45 -11.42
CA ALA A 272 21.27 5.91 -11.07
C ALA A 272 21.33 7.45 -11.04
N LYS A 273 20.79 8.10 -12.09
CA LYS A 273 20.75 9.56 -12.19
C LYS A 273 19.97 10.22 -11.06
N ARG A 274 18.82 9.66 -10.67
CA ARG A 274 18.01 10.18 -9.56
C ARG A 274 18.67 9.94 -8.21
N SER A 275 19.32 8.80 -8.06
CA SER A 275 19.99 8.41 -6.80
C SER A 275 21.28 9.19 -6.57
N ALA A 276 21.95 9.65 -7.63
CA ALA A 276 23.23 10.36 -7.52
C ALA A 276 23.14 11.70 -6.78
N ASN A 277 21.98 12.36 -6.81
CA ASN A 277 21.78 13.64 -6.12
C ASN A 277 21.53 13.48 -4.62
N GLU A 278 21.32 12.25 -4.14
CA GLU A 278 20.96 11.94 -2.77
C GLU A 278 22.05 11.07 -2.11
N PRO A 279 22.84 11.61 -1.16
CA PRO A 279 23.96 10.88 -0.54
C PRO A 279 23.56 9.54 0.10
N LEU A 280 22.32 9.43 0.59
CA LEU A 280 21.78 8.21 1.20
C LEU A 280 21.50 7.10 0.19
N LEU A 281 21.39 7.43 -1.11
CA LEU A 281 21.07 6.49 -2.18
C LEU A 281 22.29 6.09 -3.01
N LYS A 282 23.51 6.33 -2.53
CA LYS A 282 24.76 5.99 -3.21
C LYS A 282 24.82 4.51 -3.64
N TYR A 283 24.34 3.61 -2.79
CA TYR A 283 24.27 2.16 -3.09
C TYR A 283 23.32 1.83 -4.26
N ASN A 284 22.28 2.63 -4.47
CA ASN A 284 21.38 2.44 -5.61
C ASN A 284 22.07 2.80 -6.93
N VAL A 285 23.03 3.73 -6.91
CA VAL A 285 23.80 4.09 -8.11
C VAL A 285 24.65 2.90 -8.57
N THR A 286 25.46 2.32 -7.68
CA THR A 286 26.32 1.18 -8.04
C THR A 286 25.50 -0.04 -8.44
N SER A 287 24.43 -0.34 -7.69
CA SER A 287 23.57 -1.48 -8.00
C SER A 287 22.83 -1.32 -9.34
N ALA A 288 22.29 -0.12 -9.62
CA ALA A 288 21.57 0.13 -10.86
C ALA A 288 22.50 0.11 -12.07
N LEU A 289 23.66 0.77 -11.98
CA LEU A 289 24.66 0.76 -13.06
C LEU A 289 25.21 -0.65 -13.30
N GLY A 290 25.45 -1.43 -12.24
CA GLY A 290 25.86 -2.83 -12.38
C GLY A 290 24.83 -3.68 -13.13
N LYS A 291 23.54 -3.50 -12.83
CA LYS A 291 22.43 -4.15 -13.55
C LYS A 291 22.36 -3.68 -15.01
N ALA A 292 22.53 -2.38 -15.27
CA ALA A 292 22.58 -1.81 -16.62
C ALA A 292 23.76 -2.37 -17.44
N SER A 293 24.95 -2.41 -16.85
CA SER A 293 26.16 -2.98 -17.46
C SER A 293 25.99 -4.46 -17.81
N LEU A 294 25.38 -5.26 -16.92
CA LEU A 294 25.10 -6.66 -17.22
C LEU A 294 24.12 -6.83 -18.38
N LEU A 295 23.09 -5.97 -18.47
CA LEU A 295 22.15 -5.97 -19.60
C LEU A 295 22.82 -5.53 -20.91
N GLN A 296 23.72 -4.54 -20.84
CA GLN A 296 24.52 -4.12 -21.99
C GLN A 296 25.46 -5.26 -22.44
N LEU A 297 26.07 -5.99 -21.51
CA LEU A 297 26.86 -7.18 -21.83
C LEU A 297 26.01 -8.27 -22.52
N ASN A 298 24.79 -8.53 -22.04
CA ASN A 298 23.85 -9.44 -22.72
C ASN A 298 23.55 -8.98 -24.15
N LYS A 299 23.35 -7.68 -24.35
CA LYS A 299 23.15 -7.08 -25.68
C LYS A 299 24.36 -7.31 -26.59
N SER A 300 25.58 -7.13 -26.07
CA SER A 300 26.84 -7.39 -26.79
C SER A 300 26.98 -8.86 -27.18
N VAL A 301 26.69 -9.78 -26.26
CA VAL A 301 26.69 -11.23 -26.50
C VAL A 301 25.66 -11.61 -27.59
N ASN A 302 24.44 -11.10 -27.50
CA ASN A 302 23.37 -11.41 -28.46
C ASN A 302 23.69 -10.89 -29.87
N LYS A 303 24.33 -9.71 -29.97
CA LYS A 303 24.73 -9.11 -31.25
C LYS A 303 26.10 -9.56 -31.75
N ASN A 304 26.85 -10.32 -30.94
CA ASN A 304 28.24 -10.69 -31.20
C ASN A 304 29.12 -9.45 -31.52
N ASN A 305 28.90 -8.35 -30.79
CA ASN A 305 29.61 -7.08 -30.94
C ASN A 305 29.89 -6.48 -29.57
N PHE A 306 31.17 -6.28 -29.25
CA PHE A 306 31.65 -5.76 -27.96
C PHE A 306 32.27 -4.36 -28.06
N ASP A 307 32.37 -3.79 -29.27
CA ASP A 307 33.11 -2.55 -29.54
C ASP A 307 32.64 -1.36 -28.68
N ASP A 308 31.33 -1.30 -28.40
CA ASP A 308 30.72 -0.21 -27.63
C ASP A 308 30.70 -0.46 -26.10
N PHE A 309 31.06 -1.67 -25.64
CA PHE A 309 30.85 -2.04 -24.24
C PHE A 309 31.81 -1.32 -23.28
N SER A 310 33.13 -1.39 -23.54
CA SER A 310 34.13 -0.65 -22.75
C SER A 310 33.83 0.85 -22.71
N ALA A 311 33.49 1.45 -23.86
CA ALA A 311 33.15 2.87 -23.94
C ALA A 311 31.91 3.24 -23.10
N THR A 312 30.94 2.32 -23.00
CA THR A 312 29.76 2.50 -22.14
C THR A 312 30.14 2.44 -20.65
N LEU A 313 31.02 1.52 -20.26
CA LEU A 313 31.53 1.44 -18.89
C LEU A 313 32.33 2.69 -18.49
N ASP A 314 33.19 3.18 -19.38
CA ASP A 314 33.96 4.42 -19.16
C ASP A 314 33.03 5.61 -18.94
N LYS A 315 31.98 5.74 -19.77
CA LYS A 315 30.95 6.77 -19.60
C LYS A 315 30.25 6.68 -18.24
N TYR A 316 29.99 5.48 -17.72
CA TYR A 316 29.40 5.31 -16.40
C TYR A 316 30.34 5.72 -15.28
N ILE A 317 31.64 5.41 -15.38
CA ILE A 317 32.64 5.85 -14.40
C ILE A 317 32.81 7.38 -14.43
N ASP A 318 32.92 7.96 -15.62
CA ASP A 318 33.05 9.40 -15.81
C ASP A 318 31.86 10.16 -15.19
N ALA A 319 30.65 9.63 -15.36
CA ALA A 319 29.45 10.21 -14.78
C ALA A 319 29.31 9.93 -13.27
N TYR A 320 29.73 8.74 -12.82
CA TYR A 320 29.55 8.25 -11.46
C TYR A 320 30.81 7.54 -10.93
N PRO A 321 31.80 8.29 -10.41
CA PRO A 321 33.09 7.72 -10.00
C PRO A 321 33.00 6.62 -8.94
N VAL A 322 31.93 6.58 -8.13
CA VAL A 322 31.71 5.49 -7.15
C VAL A 322 31.54 4.12 -7.82
N PHE A 323 31.13 4.07 -9.08
CA PHE A 323 30.92 2.82 -9.79
C PHE A 323 32.23 2.06 -10.05
N ALA A 324 33.36 2.76 -10.19
CA ALA A 324 34.66 2.15 -10.42
C ALA A 324 35.12 1.23 -9.27
N ASP A 325 34.71 1.51 -8.03
CA ASP A 325 35.06 0.72 -6.84
C ASP A 325 34.07 -0.44 -6.59
N SER A 326 33.14 -0.70 -7.51
CA SER A 326 32.06 -1.67 -7.32
C SER A 326 32.42 -3.05 -7.89
N ALA A 327 32.01 -4.11 -7.18
CA ALA A 327 32.21 -5.48 -7.65
C ALA A 327 31.46 -5.77 -8.96
N GLU A 328 30.37 -5.03 -9.21
CA GLU A 328 29.63 -5.07 -10.47
C GLU A 328 30.44 -4.55 -11.66
N TYR A 329 31.19 -3.45 -11.45
CA TYR A 329 32.09 -2.92 -12.45
C TYR A 329 33.23 -3.90 -12.72
N ASP A 330 33.92 -4.37 -11.66
CA ASP A 330 35.01 -5.33 -11.76
C ASP A 330 34.61 -6.57 -12.58
N LEU A 331 33.44 -7.15 -12.28
CA LEU A 331 32.91 -8.28 -13.05
C LEU A 331 32.76 -7.94 -14.53
N CYS A 332 32.09 -6.84 -14.85
CA CYS A 332 31.78 -6.48 -16.23
C CYS A 332 33.05 -6.17 -17.03
N HIS A 333 33.96 -5.41 -16.43
CA HIS A 333 35.24 -5.01 -17.02
C HIS A 333 36.15 -6.22 -17.25
N ASP A 334 36.36 -7.05 -16.22
CA ASP A 334 37.25 -8.21 -16.32
C ASP A 334 36.72 -9.25 -17.30
N VAL A 335 35.39 -9.42 -17.39
CA VAL A 335 34.76 -10.30 -18.38
C VAL A 335 34.94 -9.77 -19.80
N ASP A 336 34.83 -8.45 -20.02
CA ASP A 336 35.08 -7.85 -21.34
C ASP A 336 36.52 -8.07 -21.81
N ILE A 337 37.49 -7.86 -20.91
CA ILE A 337 38.91 -8.14 -21.16
C ILE A 337 39.10 -9.63 -21.47
N ALA A 338 38.56 -10.52 -20.63
CA ALA A 338 38.70 -11.97 -20.79
C ALA A 338 38.11 -12.47 -22.12
N ILE A 339 36.98 -11.91 -22.56
CA ILE A 339 36.38 -12.18 -23.88
C ILE A 339 37.26 -11.66 -25.01
N THR A 340 37.90 -10.51 -24.84
CA THR A 340 38.78 -9.90 -25.85
C THR A 340 40.07 -10.68 -26.06
N ILE A 341 40.63 -11.26 -24.99
CA ILE A 341 41.84 -12.11 -25.05
C ILE A 341 41.54 -13.62 -25.27
N ASP A 342 40.27 -13.97 -25.53
CA ASP A 342 39.79 -15.35 -25.75
C ASP A 342 40.08 -16.33 -24.58
N ASN A 343 40.09 -15.83 -23.34
CA ASN A 343 40.33 -16.64 -22.15
C ASN A 343 39.02 -17.13 -21.52
N VAL A 344 38.56 -18.30 -21.96
CA VAL A 344 37.29 -18.91 -21.51
C VAL A 344 37.32 -19.30 -20.02
N ASP A 345 38.45 -19.79 -19.52
CA ASP A 345 38.57 -20.22 -18.12
C ASP A 345 38.46 -19.03 -17.18
N ALA A 346 39.06 -17.88 -17.54
CA ALA A 346 38.91 -16.64 -16.79
C ALA A 346 37.46 -16.16 -16.74
N VAL A 347 36.72 -16.18 -17.85
CA VAL A 347 35.29 -15.83 -17.88
C VAL A 347 34.49 -16.72 -16.93
N LYS A 348 34.72 -18.04 -16.98
CA LYS A 348 34.03 -19.01 -16.11
C LYS A 348 34.31 -18.76 -14.64
N ASP A 349 35.56 -18.54 -14.29
CA ASP A 349 35.98 -18.32 -12.91
C ASP A 349 35.39 -17.02 -12.34
N LEU A 350 35.46 -15.92 -13.09
CA LEU A 350 34.88 -14.63 -12.71
C LEU A 350 33.37 -14.72 -12.50
N CYS A 351 32.66 -15.29 -13.47
CA CYS A 351 31.21 -15.47 -13.41
C CYS A 351 30.80 -16.39 -12.25
N THR A 352 31.50 -17.52 -12.06
CA THR A 352 31.19 -18.48 -10.98
C THR A 352 31.44 -17.87 -9.61
N LYS A 353 32.58 -17.18 -9.45
CA LYS A 353 32.91 -16.45 -8.22
C LYS A 353 31.83 -15.42 -7.89
N TYR A 354 31.39 -14.65 -8.88
CA TYR A 354 30.36 -13.63 -8.67
C TYR A 354 29.02 -14.24 -8.23
N LYS A 355 28.58 -15.35 -8.86
CA LYS A 355 27.37 -16.09 -8.46
C LYS A 355 27.44 -16.64 -7.02
N GLN A 356 28.64 -16.96 -6.52
CA GLN A 356 28.83 -17.49 -5.17
C GLN A 356 28.91 -16.41 -4.09
N THR A 357 29.45 -15.23 -4.43
CA THR A 357 29.70 -14.15 -3.46
C THR A 357 28.55 -13.14 -3.37
N HIS A 358 27.72 -13.02 -4.40
CA HIS A 358 26.64 -12.04 -4.47
C HIS A 358 25.27 -12.70 -4.52
N ASN A 359 24.28 -12.04 -3.92
CA ASN A 359 22.88 -12.43 -4.07
C ASN A 359 22.34 -11.85 -5.38
N ILE A 360 22.22 -12.71 -6.40
CA ILE A 360 21.77 -12.32 -7.74
C ILE A 360 20.35 -12.81 -8.02
N SER A 361 19.62 -12.04 -8.81
CA SER A 361 18.30 -12.44 -9.32
C SER A 361 18.41 -13.50 -10.42
N GLU A 362 17.28 -14.16 -10.72
CA GLU A 362 17.19 -15.22 -11.73
C GLU A 362 17.59 -14.72 -13.14
N TRP A 363 17.18 -13.51 -13.51
CA TRP A 363 17.53 -12.92 -14.80
C TRP A 363 19.02 -12.60 -14.91
N GLN A 364 19.64 -12.13 -13.82
CA GLN A 364 21.10 -11.88 -13.78
C GLN A 364 21.88 -13.18 -13.94
N SER A 365 21.48 -14.25 -13.22
CA SER A 365 22.08 -15.58 -13.39
C SER A 365 21.96 -16.07 -14.83
N THR A 366 20.78 -15.89 -15.44
CA THR A 366 20.53 -16.29 -16.83
C THR A 366 21.47 -15.58 -17.81
N ILE A 367 21.71 -14.28 -17.62
CA ILE A 367 22.66 -13.53 -18.45
C ILE A 367 24.08 -14.03 -18.24
N ILE A 368 24.52 -14.20 -16.99
CA ILE A 368 25.85 -14.72 -16.68
C ILE A 368 26.08 -16.09 -17.35
N ASP A 369 25.07 -16.97 -17.32
CA ASP A 369 25.14 -18.27 -17.97
C ASP A 369 25.18 -18.14 -19.52
N LYS A 370 24.51 -17.14 -20.11
CA LYS A 370 24.62 -16.82 -21.55
C LYS A 370 26.04 -16.35 -21.91
N VAL A 371 26.66 -15.52 -21.09
CA VAL A 371 28.03 -15.01 -21.29
C VAL A 371 29.04 -16.16 -21.28
N ILE A 372 28.95 -17.08 -20.31
CA ILE A 372 29.82 -18.26 -20.26
C ILE A 372 29.68 -19.10 -21.54
N LYS A 373 28.43 -19.40 -21.96
CA LYS A 373 28.17 -20.17 -23.18
C LYS A 373 28.70 -19.49 -24.44
N TYR A 374 28.61 -18.16 -24.48
CA TYR A 374 29.17 -17.37 -25.57
C TYR A 374 30.68 -17.53 -25.67
N ALA A 375 31.41 -17.39 -24.55
CA ALA A 375 32.85 -17.56 -24.51
C ALA A 375 33.28 -18.98 -24.96
N GLU A 376 32.59 -20.02 -24.47
CA GLU A 376 32.84 -21.41 -24.90
C GLU A 376 32.61 -21.62 -26.40
N LYS A 377 31.57 -21.00 -26.97
CA LYS A 377 31.27 -21.08 -28.39
C LYS A 377 32.31 -20.35 -29.23
N LYS A 378 32.76 -19.18 -28.79
CA LYS A 378 33.80 -18.39 -29.47
C LYS A 378 35.10 -19.19 -29.58
N ALA A 379 35.56 -19.81 -28.49
CA ALA A 379 36.75 -20.65 -28.49
C ALA A 379 36.63 -21.87 -29.43
N LYS A 380 35.47 -22.51 -29.49
CA LYS A 380 35.21 -23.62 -30.44
C LYS A 380 35.18 -23.20 -31.90
N SER A 381 34.96 -21.92 -32.20
CA SER A 381 34.98 -21.39 -33.58
C SER A 381 36.39 -21.00 -34.03
N ILE A 382 37.33 -20.87 -33.10
CA ILE A 382 38.74 -20.52 -33.36
C ILE A 382 39.58 -21.80 -33.57
N LEU A 383 39.18 -22.90 -32.92
CA LEU A 383 39.66 -24.27 -33.17
C LEU A 383 39.05 -24.85 -34.45
#